data_AF-A0A7J4T3I8-F1
#
_entry.id   AF-A0A7J4T3I8-F1
#
_cell.length_a   1.000
_cell.length_b   1.000
_cell.length_c   1.000
_cell.angle_alpha   90.00
_cell.angle_beta   90.00
_cell.angle_gamma   90.00
#
_symmetry.space_group_name_H-M   'P 1'
#
loop_
_entity.id
_entity.type
_entity.pdbx_description
1 polymer ?
#
loop_
_entity_poly.entity_id
_entity_poly.type
_entity_poly.pdbx_seq_one_letter_code
_entity_poly.pdbx_strand_id
1 'polypeptide(L)'
;HHPRWALAWKFPPEEAISVLMGVDWQTGRTGAITPVARIAPQMVGGVTVENVTLHNVGEITRLGLKIGDRIRIVRRGDVIPKIIESLGPATSDDLQNRKHADGRLFSASFPPITPIKSVENCPSCDGGVVEDGAFLRCPSDTCSAKSSLAIVYWCRTLEMDGVGEK
;
A
#
# COMPACT_ATOMS: atom_id res chain seq x y z
N HIS A 1 -23.91 10.65 -2.53
CA HIS A 1 -23.81 10.26 -1.11
C HIS A 1 -23.48 11.42 -0.15
N HIS A 2 -23.50 12.71 -0.57
CA HIS A 2 -23.24 13.85 0.35
C HIS A 2 -24.27 14.97 0.14
N PRO A 3 -24.77 15.63 1.20
CA PRO A 3 -25.71 16.75 1.08
C PRO A 3 -25.04 17.97 0.44
N ARG A 4 -25.76 18.69 -0.44
CA ARG A 4 -25.24 19.90 -1.09
C ARG A 4 -25.14 21.13 -0.16
N TRP A 5 -25.75 21.05 1.02
CA TRP A 5 -25.89 22.16 1.96
C TRP A 5 -24.92 22.09 3.16
N ALA A 6 -24.09 21.05 3.25
CA ALA A 6 -23.10 20.91 4.31
C ALA A 6 -21.78 20.38 3.78
N LEU A 7 -20.68 20.78 4.42
CA LEU A 7 -19.33 20.32 4.14
C LEU A 7 -18.64 20.00 5.47
N ALA A 8 -17.80 18.96 5.47
CA ALA A 8 -16.88 18.70 6.57
C ALA A 8 -15.58 19.50 6.38
N TRP A 9 -15.34 20.48 7.24
CA TRP A 9 -14.05 21.18 7.32
C TRP A 9 -13.07 20.35 8.16
N LYS A 10 -12.04 19.78 7.53
CA LYS A 10 -11.09 18.88 8.19
C LYS A 10 -9.86 19.64 8.70
N PHE A 11 -9.29 19.18 9.83
CA PHE A 11 -8.00 19.65 10.31
C PHE A 11 -6.86 19.30 9.33
N PRO A 12 -5.72 20.00 9.41
CA PRO A 12 -4.51 19.58 8.71
C PRO A 12 -4.19 18.11 9.02
N PRO A 13 -3.77 17.33 8.02
CA PRO A 13 -3.50 15.92 8.24
C PRO A 13 -2.20 15.73 9.03
N GLU A 14 -2.15 14.66 9.82
CA GLU A 14 -0.94 14.27 10.52
C GLU A 14 0.06 13.62 9.55
N GLU A 15 1.32 14.00 9.70
CA GLU A 15 2.46 13.51 8.93
C GLU A 15 3.47 12.82 9.86
N ALA A 16 4.14 11.79 9.34
CA ALA A 16 5.24 11.15 10.03
C ALA A 16 6.31 10.68 9.04
N ILE A 17 7.48 10.35 9.56
CA ILE A 17 8.60 9.82 8.78
C ILE A 17 8.77 8.34 9.10
N SER A 18 8.90 7.52 8.07
CA SER A 18 9.18 6.10 8.21
C SER A 18 10.29 5.66 7.25
N VAL A 19 10.68 4.39 7.31
CA VAL A 19 11.62 3.75 6.39
C VAL A 19 10.85 2.81 5.47
N LEU A 20 11.11 2.89 4.18
CA LEU A 20 10.53 1.99 3.18
C LEU A 20 11.28 0.65 3.21
N MET A 21 10.63 -0.40 3.71
CA MET A 21 11.22 -1.73 3.91
C MET A 21 11.10 -2.64 2.70
N GLY A 22 10.10 -2.41 1.85
CA GLY A 22 9.88 -3.19 0.64
C GLY A 22 8.59 -2.78 -0.06
N VAL A 23 8.31 -3.45 -1.18
CA VAL A 23 7.07 -3.25 -1.94
C VAL A 23 6.50 -4.62 -2.28
N ASP A 24 5.23 -4.82 -1.92
CA ASP A 24 4.44 -5.97 -2.31
C ASP A 24 3.50 -5.58 -3.46
N TRP A 25 3.33 -6.49 -4.42
CA TRP A 25 2.44 -6.27 -5.56
C TRP A 25 1.18 -7.10 -5.38
N GLN A 26 0.03 -6.44 -5.33
CA GLN A 26 -1.25 -7.09 -5.08
C GLN A 26 -2.11 -7.07 -6.34
N THR A 27 -2.59 -8.24 -6.77
CA THR A 27 -3.55 -8.36 -7.86
C THR A 27 -4.97 -8.21 -7.32
N GLY A 28 -5.68 -7.18 -7.76
CA GLY A 28 -7.07 -6.92 -7.38
C GLY A 28 -8.10 -7.68 -8.21
N ARG A 29 -9.37 -7.57 -7.80
CA ARG A 29 -10.54 -8.22 -8.44
C ARG A 29 -10.65 -7.98 -9.95
N THR A 30 -10.34 -6.77 -10.41
CA THR A 30 -10.42 -6.39 -11.84
C THR A 30 -9.14 -6.72 -12.61
N GLY A 31 -8.18 -7.39 -11.97
CA GLY A 31 -6.85 -7.66 -12.51
C GLY A 31 -5.85 -6.52 -12.29
N ALA A 32 -6.25 -5.38 -11.75
CA ALA A 32 -5.33 -4.27 -11.48
C ALA A 32 -4.26 -4.69 -10.46
N ILE A 33 -2.99 -4.52 -10.82
CA ILE A 33 -1.83 -4.87 -10.00
C ILE A 33 -1.34 -3.59 -9.33
N THR A 34 -1.49 -3.54 -8.01
CA THR A 34 -1.25 -2.34 -7.21
C THR A 34 -0.03 -2.54 -6.32
N PRO A 35 0.96 -1.63 -6.35
CA PRO A 35 2.07 -1.66 -5.42
C PRO A 35 1.64 -1.17 -4.03
N VAL A 36 2.08 -1.89 -3.00
CA VAL A 36 1.88 -1.57 -1.58
C VAL A 36 3.25 -1.51 -0.91
N ALA A 37 3.59 -0.35 -0.38
CA ALA A 37 4.81 -0.16 0.39
C ALA A 37 4.68 -0.82 1.76
N ARG A 38 5.61 -1.71 2.10
CA ARG A 38 5.88 -2.12 3.47
C ARG A 38 6.81 -1.11 4.11
N ILE A 39 6.41 -0.56 5.24
CA ILE A 39 7.19 0.45 5.95
C ILE A 39 7.55 -0.05 7.34
N ALA A 40 8.63 0.50 7.90
CA ALA A 40 8.89 0.28 9.31
C ALA A 40 7.71 0.86 10.12
N PRO A 41 7.23 0.18 11.18
CA PRO A 41 6.05 0.64 11.91
C PRO A 41 6.20 2.09 12.37
N GLN A 42 5.16 2.90 12.15
CA GLN A 42 5.16 4.32 12.49
C GLN A 42 3.77 4.78 12.93
N MET A 43 3.69 5.49 14.05
CA MET A 43 2.45 6.08 14.55
C MET A 43 2.07 7.34 13.74
N VAL A 44 0.84 7.39 13.22
CA VAL A 44 0.25 8.53 12.48
C VAL A 44 -1.25 8.63 12.73
N GLY A 45 -1.76 9.75 13.26
CA GLY A 45 -3.20 9.91 13.52
C GLY A 45 -3.74 8.93 14.55
N GLY A 46 -2.92 8.56 15.55
CA GLY A 46 -3.29 7.61 16.59
C GLY A 46 -3.35 6.13 16.18
N VAL A 47 -2.90 5.76 14.97
CA VAL A 47 -2.73 4.35 14.57
C VAL A 47 -1.31 4.08 14.12
N THR A 48 -0.82 2.87 14.38
CA THR A 48 0.44 2.38 13.83
C THR A 48 0.23 1.94 12.39
N VAL A 49 0.95 2.55 11.46
CA VAL A 49 0.94 2.24 10.03
C VAL A 49 2.17 1.39 9.69
N GLU A 50 1.93 0.27 9.00
CA GLU A 50 2.98 -0.64 8.50
C GLU A 50 2.90 -0.85 6.99
N ASN A 51 1.76 -0.53 6.39
CA ASN A 51 1.52 -0.65 4.95
C ASN A 51 0.94 0.65 4.40
N VAL A 52 1.44 1.09 3.25
CA VAL A 52 1.02 2.33 2.59
C VAL A 52 0.81 2.07 1.11
N THR A 53 -0.28 2.57 0.55
CA THR A 53 -0.52 2.43 -0.89
C THR A 53 0.47 3.29 -1.69
N LEU A 54 1.01 2.73 -2.76
CA LEU A 54 1.79 3.47 -3.75
C LEU A 54 0.95 3.87 -4.96
N HIS A 55 -0.34 3.56 -4.98
CA HIS A 55 -1.30 3.80 -6.06
C HIS A 55 -0.98 3.10 -7.39
N ASN A 56 0.16 3.39 -8.00
CA ASN A 56 0.60 2.81 -9.27
C ASN A 56 2.12 2.99 -9.49
N VAL A 57 2.64 2.45 -10.59
CA VAL A 57 4.07 2.53 -10.95
C VAL A 57 4.51 3.98 -11.19
N GLY A 58 3.65 4.79 -11.83
CA GLY A 58 3.96 6.19 -12.13
C GLY A 58 4.22 7.02 -10.86
N GLU A 59 3.49 6.76 -9.78
CA GLU A 59 3.70 7.43 -8.50
C GLU A 59 5.04 7.06 -7.84
N ILE A 60 5.48 5.80 -7.99
CA ILE A 60 6.81 5.34 -7.54
C ILE A 60 7.91 6.12 -8.25
N THR A 61 7.80 6.24 -9.58
CA THR A 61 8.75 6.99 -10.40
C THR A 61 8.71 8.48 -10.09
N ARG A 62 7.51 9.07 -9.93
CA ARG A 62 7.31 10.49 -9.62
C ARG A 62 7.94 10.87 -8.28
N LEU A 63 7.81 10.01 -7.28
CA LEU A 63 8.38 10.22 -5.94
C LEU A 63 9.86 9.80 -5.85
N GLY A 64 10.39 9.13 -6.87
CA GLY A 64 11.78 8.66 -6.90
C GLY A 64 12.11 7.66 -5.80
N LEU A 65 11.15 6.82 -5.40
CA LEU A 65 11.29 5.94 -4.24
C LEU A 65 12.29 4.81 -4.48
N LYS A 66 13.12 4.55 -3.46
CA LYS A 66 13.96 3.36 -3.37
C LYS A 66 13.69 2.64 -2.06
N ILE A 67 13.78 1.31 -2.09
CA ILE A 67 13.76 0.53 -0.85
C ILE A 67 14.96 0.97 -0.01
N GLY A 68 14.77 1.15 1.29
CA GLY A 68 15.77 1.70 2.20
C GLY A 68 15.79 3.23 2.30
N ASP A 69 14.89 3.94 1.61
CA ASP A 69 14.72 5.38 1.80
C ASP A 69 13.88 5.71 3.04
N ARG A 70 14.15 6.87 3.64
CA ARG A 70 13.21 7.56 4.52
C ARG A 70 12.10 8.17 3.67
N ILE A 71 10.87 7.98 4.12
CA ILE A 71 9.67 8.41 3.43
C ILE A 71 8.82 9.25 4.37
N ARG A 72 8.20 10.31 3.84
CA ARG A 72 7.17 11.04 4.56
C ARG A 72 5.80 10.48 4.21
N ILE A 73 5.08 10.07 5.24
CA ILE A 73 3.73 9.52 5.14
C ILE A 73 2.72 10.51 5.75
N VAL A 74 1.54 10.59 5.14
CA VAL A 74 0.43 11.41 5.61
C VAL A 74 -0.82 10.55 5.75
N ARG A 75 -1.62 10.79 6.79
CA ARG A 75 -2.92 10.14 6.96
C ARG A 75 -4.03 11.20 6.91
N ARG A 76 -4.78 11.22 5.80
CA ARG A 76 -5.85 12.22 5.59
C ARG A 76 -7.20 11.68 6.07
N GLY A 77 -7.78 12.38 7.06
CA GLY A 77 -9.15 12.13 7.52
C GLY A 77 -9.41 10.70 7.98
N ASP A 78 -8.41 10.08 8.62
CA ASP A 78 -8.43 8.77 9.25
C ASP A 78 -8.61 7.53 8.36
N VAL A 79 -8.63 7.67 7.03
CA VAL A 79 -8.95 6.55 6.13
C VAL A 79 -7.70 5.79 5.66
N ILE A 80 -6.94 6.31 4.67
CA ILE A 80 -5.83 5.59 4.04
C ILE A 80 -4.55 6.44 4.09
N PRO A 81 -3.44 5.90 4.62
CA PRO A 81 -2.15 6.57 4.59
C PRO A 81 -1.59 6.62 3.17
N LYS A 82 -0.81 7.66 2.85
CA LYS A 82 -0.13 7.86 1.57
C LYS A 82 1.30 8.35 1.79
N ILE A 83 2.24 7.92 0.94
CA ILE A 83 3.59 8.52 0.85
C ILE A 83 3.52 9.81 0.02
N ILE A 84 4.06 10.90 0.55
CA ILE A 84 4.08 12.21 -0.12
C ILE A 84 5.46 12.64 -0.62
N GLU A 85 6.53 12.11 -0.03
CA GLU A 85 7.90 12.51 -0.36
C GLU A 85 8.91 11.41 0.00
N SER A 86 9.98 11.28 -0.81
CA SER A 86 11.21 10.57 -0.44
C SER A 86 12.22 11.55 0.16
N LEU A 87 12.75 11.24 1.33
CA LEU A 87 13.73 12.04 2.08
C LEU A 87 15.16 11.52 1.91
N GLY A 88 15.36 10.60 0.97
CA GLY A 88 16.66 9.96 0.68
C GLY A 88 16.98 8.78 1.61
N PRO A 89 18.23 8.29 1.56
CA PRO A 89 18.63 7.07 2.27
C PRO A 89 18.36 7.12 3.77
N ALA A 90 17.82 6.03 4.31
CA ALA A 90 17.72 5.81 5.74
C ALA A 90 19.02 5.23 6.31
N THR A 91 19.14 5.26 7.63
CA THR A 91 20.21 4.59 8.38
C THR A 91 19.60 3.55 9.33
N SER A 92 20.46 2.72 9.93
CA SER A 92 20.04 1.76 10.96
C SER A 92 19.40 2.43 12.18
N ASP A 93 19.76 3.68 12.47
CA ASP A 93 19.19 4.45 13.58
C ASP A 93 17.72 4.79 13.36
N ASP A 94 17.31 4.99 12.10
CA ASP A 94 15.91 5.28 11.76
C ASP A 94 14.96 4.12 12.09
N LEU A 95 15.48 2.90 12.30
CA LEU A 95 14.68 1.71 12.66
C LEU A 95 14.52 1.50 14.17
N GLN A 96 15.28 2.22 15.00
CA GLN A 96 15.29 2.01 16.44
C GLN A 96 13.98 2.44 17.11
N ASN A 97 13.64 1.79 18.23
CA ASN A 97 12.50 2.15 19.09
C ASN A 97 11.11 2.14 18.42
N ARG A 98 10.98 1.48 17.26
CA ARG A 98 9.69 1.29 16.59
C ARG A 98 8.92 0.15 17.22
N LYS A 99 7.59 0.26 17.19
CA LYS A 99 6.67 -0.74 17.73
C LYS A 99 5.55 -1.04 16.76
N HIS A 100 5.19 -2.31 16.70
CA HIS A 100 4.00 -2.77 16.00
C HIS A 100 2.72 -2.25 16.68
N ALA A 101 1.58 -2.40 16.01
CA ALA A 101 0.27 -2.03 16.57
C ALA A 101 -0.07 -2.80 17.86
N ASP A 102 0.47 -4.01 18.04
CA ASP A 102 0.29 -4.84 19.24
C ASP A 102 1.25 -4.47 20.40
N GLY A 103 2.11 -3.47 20.19
CA GLY A 103 3.08 -2.97 21.17
C GLY A 103 4.41 -3.72 21.18
N ARG A 104 4.59 -4.80 20.39
CA ARG A 104 5.87 -5.50 20.27
C ARG A 104 6.91 -4.61 19.60
N LEU A 105 8.16 -4.74 20.04
CA LEU A 105 9.29 -4.04 19.42
C LEU A 105 9.49 -4.55 17.99
N PHE A 106 9.65 -3.61 17.07
CA PHE A 106 10.00 -3.92 15.69
C PHE A 106 11.48 -4.31 15.62
N SER A 107 11.75 -5.50 15.10
CA SER A 107 13.10 -6.00 14.87
C SER A 107 13.18 -6.55 13.46
N ALA A 108 13.81 -5.79 12.57
CA ALA A 108 14.10 -6.21 11.21
C ALA A 108 15.52 -5.74 10.81
N SER A 109 16.18 -6.49 9.94
CA SER A 109 17.44 -6.05 9.34
C SER A 109 17.19 -4.87 8.40
N PHE A 110 18.12 -3.90 8.40
CA PHE A 110 18.09 -2.79 7.47
C PHE A 110 18.11 -3.30 6.01
N PRO A 111 17.17 -2.89 5.14
CA PRO A 111 17.11 -3.39 3.77
C PRO A 111 18.19 -2.74 2.89
N PRO A 112 18.72 -3.43 1.88
CA PRO A 112 19.66 -2.82 0.95
C PRO A 112 18.98 -1.74 0.10
N ILE A 113 19.70 -0.64 -0.14
CA ILE A 113 19.20 0.45 -0.97
C ILE A 113 19.08 -0.02 -2.42
N THR A 114 17.86 -0.22 -2.89
CA THR A 114 17.59 -0.80 -4.21
C THR A 114 16.43 -0.10 -4.92
N PRO A 115 16.49 0.08 -6.25
CA PRO A 115 15.39 0.64 -7.01
C PRO A 115 14.21 -0.34 -7.02
N ILE A 116 12.99 0.20 -6.90
CA ILE A 116 11.77 -0.60 -7.03
C ILE A 116 11.57 -0.95 -8.51
N LYS A 117 11.51 -2.24 -8.82
CA LYS A 117 11.19 -2.74 -10.16
C LYS A 117 9.70 -3.08 -10.25
N SER A 118 9.09 -2.76 -11.39
CA SER A 118 7.76 -3.23 -11.74
C SER A 118 7.77 -4.75 -11.97
N VAL A 119 6.60 -5.36 -11.86
CA VAL A 119 6.42 -6.79 -12.11
C VAL A 119 6.11 -7.05 -13.58
N GLU A 120 6.75 -8.08 -14.15
CA GLU A 120 6.49 -8.56 -15.52
C GLU A 120 5.41 -9.66 -15.55
N ASN A 121 5.28 -10.38 -14.42
CA ASN A 121 4.33 -11.46 -14.22
C ASN A 121 3.33 -11.11 -13.11
N CYS A 122 2.10 -11.59 -13.25
CA CYS A 122 1.04 -11.42 -12.26
C CYS A 122 1.41 -12.17 -10.96
N PRO A 123 1.50 -11.50 -9.80
CA PRO A 123 1.85 -12.15 -8.53
C PRO A 123 0.91 -13.27 -8.07
N SER A 124 -0.27 -13.39 -8.67
CA SER A 124 -1.30 -14.35 -8.30
C SER A 124 -1.37 -15.59 -9.20
N CYS A 125 -1.03 -15.45 -10.48
CA CYS A 125 -1.23 -16.52 -11.47
C CYS A 125 -0.08 -16.67 -12.46
N ASP A 126 1.02 -15.94 -12.24
CA ASP A 126 2.25 -15.89 -13.06
C ASP A 126 2.08 -15.53 -14.54
N GLY A 127 0.85 -15.23 -14.98
CA GLY A 127 0.54 -14.79 -16.34
C GLY A 127 1.14 -13.42 -16.66
N GLY A 128 1.31 -13.13 -17.94
CA GLY A 128 1.86 -11.85 -18.40
C GLY A 128 1.01 -10.64 -17.94
N VAL A 129 1.69 -9.52 -17.75
CA VAL A 129 1.08 -8.25 -17.34
C VAL A 129 0.99 -7.30 -18.53
N VAL A 130 -0.09 -6.51 -18.59
CA VAL A 130 -0.28 -5.46 -19.60
C VAL A 130 -0.42 -4.10 -18.93
N GLU A 131 0.06 -3.05 -19.59
CA GLU A 131 -0.19 -1.67 -19.16
C GLU A 131 -1.58 -1.22 -19.61
N ASP A 132 -2.36 -0.67 -18.68
CA ASP A 132 -3.70 -0.14 -18.89
C ASP A 132 -3.77 1.28 -18.30
N GLY A 133 -3.42 2.26 -19.13
CA GLY A 133 -3.26 3.64 -18.71
C GLY A 133 -2.17 3.79 -17.65
N ALA A 134 -2.53 4.24 -16.45
CA ALA A 134 -1.60 4.41 -15.34
C ALA A 134 -1.38 3.12 -14.52
N PHE A 135 -2.11 2.04 -14.79
CA PHE A 135 -2.10 0.83 -13.97
C PHE A 135 -1.53 -0.37 -14.73
N LEU A 136 -0.90 -1.28 -13.99
CA LEU A 136 -0.59 -2.62 -14.49
C LEU A 136 -1.83 -3.51 -14.32
N ARG A 137 -2.09 -4.41 -15.27
CA ARG A 137 -3.24 -5.30 -15.22
C ARG A 137 -2.89 -6.73 -15.64
N CYS A 138 -3.46 -7.70 -14.94
CA CYS A 138 -3.50 -9.10 -15.36
C CYS A 138 -4.67 -9.32 -16.34
N PRO A 139 -4.41 -9.70 -17.61
CA PRO A 139 -5.46 -9.93 -18.61
C PRO A 139 -6.15 -11.29 -18.44
N SER A 140 -5.54 -12.25 -17.74
CA SER A 140 -6.10 -13.60 -17.59
C SER A 140 -7.43 -13.59 -16.84
N ASP A 141 -8.48 -14.18 -17.41
CA ASP A 141 -9.78 -14.33 -16.75
C ASP A 141 -9.83 -15.50 -15.76
N THR A 142 -8.90 -16.45 -15.88
CA THR A 142 -8.75 -17.58 -14.96
C THR A 142 -7.81 -17.28 -13.79
N CYS A 143 -7.40 -16.01 -13.62
CA CYS A 143 -6.57 -15.60 -12.50
C CYS A 143 -7.27 -15.88 -11.16
N SER A 144 -6.56 -16.55 -10.25
CA SER A 144 -7.07 -16.96 -8.95
C SER A 144 -7.52 -15.76 -8.12
N ALA A 145 -6.72 -14.68 -8.05
CA ALA A 145 -7.11 -13.45 -7.36
C ALA A 145 -8.35 -12.79 -7.95
N LYS A 146 -8.48 -12.74 -9.29
CA LYS A 146 -9.69 -12.16 -9.93
C LYS A 146 -10.93 -12.97 -9.53
N SER A 147 -10.84 -14.30 -9.60
CA SER A 147 -11.94 -15.20 -9.30
C SER A 147 -12.34 -15.17 -7.82
N SER A 148 -11.38 -15.30 -6.90
CA SER A 148 -11.65 -15.31 -5.46
C SER A 148 -12.18 -13.96 -4.97
N LEU A 149 -11.57 -12.85 -5.37
CA LEU A 149 -12.01 -11.51 -4.98
C LEU A 149 -13.34 -11.12 -5.63
N ALA A 150 -13.67 -11.68 -6.81
CA ALA A 150 -14.99 -11.50 -7.41
C ALA A 150 -16.07 -12.20 -6.59
N ILE A 151 -15.83 -13.44 -6.14
CA ILE A 151 -16.75 -14.17 -5.26
C ILE A 151 -16.95 -13.40 -3.95
N VAL A 152 -15.87 -13.01 -3.28
CA VAL A 152 -15.94 -12.23 -2.03
C VAL A 152 -16.71 -10.92 -2.23
N TYR A 153 -16.47 -10.23 -3.34
CA TYR A 153 -17.21 -9.02 -3.67
C TYR A 153 -18.72 -9.28 -3.83
N TRP A 154 -19.10 -10.33 -4.55
CA TRP A 154 -20.51 -10.66 -4.77
C TRP A 154 -21.19 -11.14 -3.49
N CYS A 155 -20.54 -11.96 -2.67
CA CYS A 155 -21.04 -12.34 -1.35
C CYS A 155 -21.31 -11.11 -0.47
N ARG A 156 -20.37 -10.14 -0.42
CA ARG A 156 -20.58 -8.87 0.32
C ARG A 156 -21.71 -8.03 -0.27
N THR A 157 -21.81 -7.95 -1.60
CA THR A 157 -22.85 -7.18 -2.29
C THR A 157 -24.25 -7.76 -2.07
N LEU A 158 -24.34 -9.08 -1.91
CA LEU A 158 -25.57 -9.81 -1.63
C LEU A 158 -25.82 -9.99 -0.13
N GLU A 159 -25.03 -9.34 0.73
CA GLU A 159 -25.15 -9.40 2.20
C GLU A 159 -25.07 -10.84 2.75
N MET A 160 -24.26 -11.69 2.12
CA MET A 160 -23.99 -13.05 2.59
C MET A 160 -22.92 -13.02 3.70
N ASP A 161 -23.34 -13.33 4.92
CA ASP A 161 -22.44 -13.45 6.07
C ASP A 161 -21.59 -14.73 6.03
N GLY A 162 -20.40 -14.67 6.64
CA GLY A 162 -19.52 -15.84 6.85
C GLY A 162 -18.56 -16.16 5.70
N VAL A 163 -18.63 -15.48 4.55
CA VAL A 163 -17.69 -15.66 3.43
C VAL A 163 -16.65 -14.53 3.39
N GLY A 164 -15.39 -14.87 3.70
CA GLY A 164 -14.26 -13.94 3.72
C GLY A 164 -13.11 -14.37 2.80
N GLU A 165 -11.98 -13.68 2.91
CA GLU A 165 -10.76 -13.99 2.11
C GLU A 165 -9.92 -15.15 2.67
N LYS A 166 -10.36 -15.81 3.76
CA LYS A 166 -9.62 -16.88 4.44
C LYS A 166 -9.95 -18.27 3.90
#